data_AF-A0A8S0FI31-F1
#
_entry.id   AF-A0A8S0FI31-F1
#
_cell.length_a   1.000
_cell.length_b   1.000
_cell.length_c   1.000
_cell.angle_alpha   90.00
_cell.angle_beta   90.00
_cell.angle_gamma   90.00
#
_symmetry.space_group_name_H-M   'P 1'
#
loop_
_entity.id
_entity.type
_entity.pdbx_description
1 polymer ?
#
loop_
_entity_poly.entity_id
_entity_poly.type
_entity_poly.pdbx_seq_one_letter_code
_entity_poly.pdbx_strand_id
1 'polypeptide(L)'
;MDIGQSFNLEAVRAALLANKPVSQSDLNKIEWVMQYETMPPTRYTALHWAGKVSDEERAEILAWIAKQRAEYYASNDTAPEHRNEPVQPIPQKLPTDAQKVALGFALYHDPRLSADSTISCAHCHALNAGGVDGRKTSIGVGGAVGPINAPTVFNSVFNVEQFWDGRAATCSLAGSGWWTAVEPD
;
A
#
# COMPACT_ATOMS: atom_id res chain seq x y z
N MET A 1 9.06 -16.00 7.69
CA MET A 1 8.63 -16.10 6.28
C MET A 1 7.98 -17.46 6.13
N ASP A 2 6.67 -17.50 6.16
CA ASP A 2 5.86 -18.73 6.34
C ASP A 2 5.42 -19.23 4.96
N ILE A 3 6.16 -20.19 4.39
CA ILE A 3 6.01 -20.68 3.00
C ILE A 3 4.92 -21.77 2.91
N GLY A 4 3.89 -21.68 3.76
CA GLY A 4 2.92 -22.75 3.93
C GLY A 4 1.55 -22.33 4.44
N GLN A 5 1.19 -21.04 4.35
CA GLN A 5 -0.17 -20.64 4.69
C GLN A 5 -1.13 -21.12 3.59
N SER A 6 -1.80 -22.23 3.88
CA SER A 6 -3.11 -22.51 3.31
C SER A 6 -3.96 -21.24 3.35
N PHE A 7 -4.82 -21.07 2.36
CA PHE A 7 -5.74 -19.94 2.26
C PHE A 7 -6.52 -19.76 3.58
N ASN A 8 -6.06 -18.86 4.45
CA ASN A 8 -6.64 -18.64 5.77
C ASN A 8 -7.75 -17.60 5.66
N LEU A 9 -9.00 -18.05 5.80
CA LEU A 9 -10.20 -17.21 5.75
C LEU A 9 -10.65 -16.70 7.12
N GLU A 10 -9.91 -16.94 8.21
CA GLU A 10 -10.29 -16.49 9.56
C GLU A 10 -10.39 -14.97 9.62
N ALA A 11 -9.44 -14.25 9.02
CA ALA A 11 -9.47 -12.79 8.96
C ALA A 11 -10.69 -12.29 8.17
N VAL A 12 -10.98 -12.91 7.02
CA VAL A 12 -12.14 -12.59 6.18
C VAL A 12 -13.45 -12.84 6.95
N ARG A 13 -13.56 -14.00 7.61
CA ARG A 13 -14.73 -14.37 8.42
C ARG A 13 -14.91 -13.42 9.59
N ALA A 14 -13.84 -13.07 10.30
CA ALA A 14 -13.89 -12.14 11.42
C ALA A 14 -14.34 -10.73 10.97
N ALA A 15 -13.82 -10.25 9.84
CA ALA A 15 -14.22 -8.97 9.26
C ALA A 15 -15.69 -8.97 8.82
N LEU A 16 -16.16 -10.05 8.17
CA LEU A 16 -17.56 -10.25 7.82
C LEU A 16 -18.48 -10.21 9.05
N LEU A 17 -18.16 -10.97 10.09
CA LEU A 17 -18.95 -11.00 11.34
C LEU A 17 -18.95 -9.64 12.07
N ALA A 18 -17.86 -8.87 11.95
CA ALA A 18 -17.73 -7.56 12.56
C ALA A 18 -18.23 -6.41 11.68
N ASN A 19 -18.74 -6.69 10.48
CA ASN A 19 -19.10 -5.70 9.46
C ASN A 19 -17.97 -4.68 9.20
N LYS A 20 -16.75 -5.18 9.01
CA LYS A 20 -15.53 -4.40 8.73
C LYS A 20 -15.01 -4.70 7.32
N PRO A 21 -14.24 -3.78 6.71
CA PRO A 21 -13.62 -4.03 5.42
C PRO A 21 -12.66 -5.22 5.46
N VAL A 22 -12.73 -6.06 4.42
CA VAL A 22 -11.79 -7.17 4.16
C VAL A 22 -10.66 -6.69 3.27
N SER A 23 -9.42 -7.10 3.56
CA SER A 23 -8.23 -6.70 2.78
C SER A 23 -8.42 -6.88 1.26
N GLN A 24 -7.93 -5.94 0.46
CA GLN A 24 -8.00 -6.04 -1.00
C GLN A 24 -7.31 -7.31 -1.53
N SER A 25 -6.21 -7.72 -0.90
CA SER A 25 -5.51 -8.95 -1.27
C SER A 25 -6.40 -10.17 -1.11
N ASP A 26 -7.14 -10.28 -0.01
CA ASP A 26 -8.02 -11.42 0.24
C ASP A 26 -9.25 -11.39 -0.65
N LEU A 27 -9.84 -10.21 -0.89
CA LEU A 27 -10.92 -10.05 -1.86
C LEU A 27 -10.49 -10.53 -3.26
N ASN A 28 -9.29 -10.13 -3.72
CA ASN A 28 -8.76 -10.54 -5.03
C ASN A 28 -8.52 -12.05 -5.13
N LYS A 29 -8.01 -12.67 -4.06
CA LYS A 29 -7.82 -14.13 -4.03
C LYS A 29 -9.16 -14.86 -4.09
N ILE A 30 -10.16 -14.43 -3.32
CA ILE A 30 -11.50 -15.04 -3.35
C ILE A 30 -12.11 -14.87 -4.75
N GLU A 31 -12.06 -13.65 -5.29
CA GLU A 31 -12.57 -13.36 -6.63
C GLU A 31 -11.95 -14.26 -7.68
N TRP A 32 -10.62 -14.41 -7.69
CA TRP A 32 -9.92 -15.30 -8.61
C TRP A 32 -10.42 -16.74 -8.51
N VAL A 33 -10.55 -17.25 -7.28
CA VAL A 33 -11.03 -18.62 -7.06
C VAL A 33 -12.45 -18.80 -7.57
N MET A 34 -13.32 -17.81 -7.35
CA MET A 34 -14.70 -17.83 -7.84
C MET A 34 -14.76 -17.73 -9.36
N GLN A 35 -14.06 -16.78 -9.97
CA GLN A 35 -14.09 -16.54 -11.42
C GLN A 35 -13.55 -17.71 -12.24
N TYR A 36 -12.50 -18.36 -11.75
CA TYR A 36 -11.81 -19.44 -12.48
C TYR A 36 -12.13 -20.83 -11.94
N GLU A 37 -13.00 -20.94 -10.94
CA GLU A 37 -13.43 -22.21 -10.32
C GLU A 37 -12.25 -23.12 -9.93
N THR A 38 -11.16 -22.50 -9.46
CA THR A 38 -9.91 -23.21 -9.16
C THR A 38 -9.96 -24.00 -7.85
N MET A 39 -10.96 -23.74 -7.01
CA MET A 39 -11.25 -24.49 -5.78
C MET A 39 -12.75 -24.82 -5.67
N PRO A 40 -13.11 -25.97 -5.08
CA PRO A 40 -12.19 -27.01 -4.60
C PRO A 40 -11.52 -27.77 -5.76
N PRO A 41 -10.29 -28.29 -5.58
CA PRO A 41 -9.59 -29.00 -6.65
C PRO A 41 -10.36 -30.23 -7.12
N THR A 42 -10.20 -30.62 -8.39
CA THR A 42 -10.93 -31.75 -8.99
C THR A 42 -10.84 -33.03 -8.14
N ARG A 43 -9.66 -33.32 -7.58
CA ARG A 43 -9.43 -34.48 -6.69
C ARG A 43 -10.32 -34.48 -5.45
N TYR A 44 -10.58 -33.31 -4.88
CA TYR A 44 -11.49 -33.17 -3.75
C TYR A 44 -12.94 -33.42 -4.18
N THR A 45 -13.37 -32.77 -5.27
CA THR A 45 -14.75 -32.92 -5.77
C THR A 45 -15.08 -34.32 -6.26
N ALA A 46 -14.08 -35.14 -6.62
CA ALA A 46 -14.27 -36.53 -7.00
C ALA A 46 -14.75 -37.41 -5.82
N LEU A 47 -14.36 -37.07 -4.60
CA LEU A 47 -14.79 -37.75 -3.37
C LEU A 47 -15.93 -36.99 -2.68
N HIS A 48 -15.98 -35.67 -2.87
CA HIS A 48 -16.92 -34.75 -2.23
C HIS A 48 -17.71 -33.99 -3.31
N TRP A 49 -18.54 -34.70 -4.05
CA TRP A 49 -19.31 -34.15 -5.17
C TRP A 49 -20.27 -33.01 -4.77
N ALA A 50 -20.79 -33.03 -3.54
CA ALA A 50 -21.60 -31.95 -2.96
C ALA A 50 -20.76 -30.78 -2.39
N GLY A 51 -19.43 -30.83 -2.49
CA GLY A 51 -18.53 -29.80 -1.98
C GLY A 51 -18.26 -28.66 -2.96
N LYS A 52 -18.88 -28.66 -4.15
CA LYS A 52 -18.75 -27.56 -5.10
C LYS A 52 -19.61 -26.37 -4.68
N VAL A 53 -19.08 -25.16 -4.89
CA VAL A 53 -19.84 -23.92 -4.78
C VAL A 53 -20.82 -23.86 -5.95
N SER A 54 -22.10 -23.60 -5.70
CA SER A 54 -23.11 -23.48 -6.74
C SER A 54 -22.94 -22.21 -7.58
N ASP A 55 -23.60 -22.13 -8.74
CA ASP A 55 -23.57 -20.94 -9.58
C ASP A 55 -24.21 -19.73 -8.86
N GLU A 56 -25.27 -19.97 -8.08
CA GLU A 56 -25.94 -18.97 -7.27
C GLU A 56 -25.03 -18.47 -6.13
N GLU A 57 -24.43 -19.38 -5.37
CA GLU A 57 -23.50 -19.04 -4.28
C GLU A 57 -22.30 -18.24 -4.82
N ARG A 58 -21.75 -18.66 -5.96
CA ARG A 58 -20.66 -17.95 -6.63
C ARG A 58 -21.06 -16.53 -7.01
N ALA A 59 -22.25 -16.35 -7.59
CA ALA A 59 -22.76 -15.05 -7.96
C ALA A 59 -22.93 -14.12 -6.75
N GLU A 60 -23.43 -14.66 -5.63
CA GLU A 60 -23.56 -13.92 -4.37
C GLU A 60 -22.20 -13.48 -3.81
N ILE A 61 -21.20 -14.36 -3.83
CA ILE A 61 -19.84 -14.03 -3.37
C ILE A 61 -19.23 -12.93 -4.25
N LEU A 62 -19.34 -13.04 -5.57
CA LEU A 62 -18.84 -12.03 -6.50
C LEU A 62 -19.54 -10.68 -6.33
N ALA A 63 -20.87 -10.69 -6.15
CA ALA A 63 -21.63 -9.48 -5.87
C ALA A 63 -21.24 -8.83 -4.54
N TRP A 64 -20.99 -9.64 -3.50
CA TRP A 64 -20.49 -9.17 -2.22
C TRP A 64 -19.10 -8.52 -2.34
N ILE A 65 -18.17 -9.12 -3.09
CA ILE A 65 -16.84 -8.53 -3.35
C ILE A 65 -16.99 -7.17 -4.04
N ALA A 66 -17.84 -7.09 -5.07
CA ALA A 66 -18.09 -5.84 -5.78
C ALA A 66 -18.64 -4.76 -4.87
N LYS A 67 -19.55 -5.12 -3.96
CA LYS A 67 -20.08 -4.21 -2.94
C LYS A 67 -18.98 -3.73 -1.99
N GLN A 68 -18.13 -4.63 -1.48
CA GLN A 68 -17.03 -4.27 -0.59
C GLN A 68 -16.05 -3.30 -1.24
N ARG A 69 -15.67 -3.53 -2.50
CA ARG A 69 -14.78 -2.62 -3.24
C ARG A 69 -15.40 -1.24 -3.42
N ALA A 70 -16.66 -1.20 -3.87
CA ALA A 70 -17.37 0.05 -4.07
C ALA A 70 -17.55 0.86 -2.78
N GLU A 71 -17.71 0.19 -1.63
CA GLU A 71 -17.96 0.83 -0.34
C GLU A 71 -16.67 1.31 0.35
N TYR A 72 -15.58 0.52 0.31
CA TYR A 72 -14.40 0.77 1.13
C TYR A 72 -13.14 1.17 0.37
N TYR A 73 -13.04 0.86 -0.92
CA TYR A 73 -11.78 0.97 -1.66
C TYR A 73 -11.84 1.85 -2.91
N ALA A 74 -13.02 2.02 -3.50
CA ALA A 74 -13.21 2.93 -4.62
C ALA A 74 -13.06 4.39 -4.17
N SER A 75 -12.27 5.16 -4.93
CA SER A 75 -12.20 6.61 -4.72
C SER A 75 -13.54 7.25 -5.13
N ASN A 76 -13.85 8.41 -4.53
CA ASN A 76 -15.03 9.18 -4.92
C ASN A 76 -15.01 9.58 -6.41
N ASP A 77 -13.81 9.78 -6.95
CA ASP A 77 -13.56 10.17 -8.34
C ASP A 77 -13.62 8.98 -9.32
N THR A 78 -13.68 7.73 -8.83
CA THR A 78 -13.77 6.55 -9.68
C THR A 78 -15.14 6.45 -10.34
N ALA A 79 -15.15 6.36 -11.68
CA ALA A 79 -16.35 6.13 -12.49
C ALA A 79 -17.11 4.86 -12.03
N PRO A 80 -18.45 4.86 -11.99
CA PRO A 80 -19.25 3.76 -11.44
C PRO A 80 -18.89 2.37 -12.00
N GLU A 81 -18.62 2.30 -13.30
CA GLU A 81 -18.24 1.08 -14.03
C GLU A 81 -16.89 0.48 -13.59
N HIS A 82 -16.00 1.28 -13.00
CA HIS A 82 -14.66 0.86 -12.58
C HIS A 82 -14.52 0.66 -11.07
N ARG A 83 -15.61 0.81 -10.30
CA ARG A 83 -15.56 0.70 -8.83
C ARG A 83 -15.30 -0.72 -8.31
N ASN A 84 -15.53 -1.74 -9.14
CA ASN A 84 -15.21 -3.13 -8.80
C ASN A 84 -13.79 -3.53 -9.24
N GLU A 85 -13.04 -2.68 -9.94
CA GLU A 85 -11.70 -3.05 -10.39
C GLU A 85 -10.72 -3.15 -9.21
N PRO A 86 -9.80 -4.13 -9.20
CA PRO A 86 -8.82 -4.28 -8.13
C PRO A 86 -7.80 -3.13 -8.09
N VAL A 87 -7.62 -2.42 -9.20
CA VAL A 87 -6.78 -1.23 -9.29
C VAL A 87 -7.67 0.00 -9.41
N GLN A 88 -7.51 0.92 -8.46
CA GLN A 88 -8.27 2.16 -8.41
C GLN A 88 -7.43 3.34 -8.90
N PRO A 89 -8.01 4.31 -9.62
CA PRO A 89 -7.35 5.57 -9.93
C PRO A 89 -6.88 6.30 -8.65
N ILE A 90 -5.79 7.04 -8.77
CA ILE A 90 -5.33 7.91 -7.71
C ILE A 90 -6.35 9.05 -7.55
N PRO A 91 -6.85 9.34 -6.33
CA PRO A 91 -7.76 10.46 -6.08
C PRO A 91 -7.16 11.78 -6.56
N GLN A 92 -7.97 12.65 -7.17
CA GLN A 92 -7.47 13.92 -7.70
C GLN A 92 -7.05 14.89 -6.59
N LYS A 93 -7.68 14.78 -5.41
CA LYS A 93 -7.43 15.64 -4.25
C LYS A 93 -7.46 14.82 -2.98
N LEU A 94 -6.54 15.15 -2.07
CA LEU A 94 -6.57 14.70 -0.69
C LEU A 94 -6.90 15.88 0.23
N PRO A 95 -7.67 15.68 1.31
CA PRO A 95 -7.92 16.72 2.30
C PRO A 95 -6.59 17.20 2.89
N THR A 96 -6.28 18.48 2.71
CA THR A 96 -5.03 19.09 3.16
C THR A 96 -5.27 20.52 3.65
N ASP A 97 -4.38 21.00 4.52
CA ASP A 97 -4.35 22.38 4.97
C ASP A 97 -3.32 23.15 4.14
N ALA A 98 -3.77 24.16 3.40
CA ALA A 98 -2.92 24.93 2.49
C ALA A 98 -1.74 25.60 3.20
N GLN A 99 -1.91 26.06 4.45
CA GLN A 99 -0.82 26.67 5.22
C GLN A 99 0.23 25.61 5.59
N LYS A 100 -0.21 24.41 5.99
CA LYS A 100 0.70 23.29 6.27
C LYS A 100 1.40 22.78 5.00
N VAL A 101 0.71 22.77 3.86
CA VAL A 101 1.31 22.40 2.57
C VAL A 101 2.41 23.38 2.19
N ALA A 102 2.15 24.70 2.31
CA ALA A 102 3.15 25.71 2.01
C ALA A 102 4.38 25.61 2.94
N LEU A 103 4.15 25.40 4.24
CA LEU A 103 5.23 25.17 5.21
C LEU A 103 6.00 23.88 4.91
N GLY A 104 5.30 22.78 4.64
CA GLY A 104 5.91 21.50 4.30
C GLY A 104 6.76 21.60 3.03
N PHE A 105 6.29 22.32 2.02
CA PHE A 105 7.06 22.58 0.80
C PHE A 105 8.34 23.37 1.10
N ALA A 106 8.29 24.39 1.95
CA ALA A 106 9.47 25.13 2.36
C ALA A 106 10.47 24.23 3.10
N LEU A 107 10.01 23.45 4.08
CA LEU A 107 10.85 22.51 4.84
C LEU A 107 11.47 21.43 3.95
N TYR A 108 10.71 20.89 2.99
CA TYR A 108 11.21 19.87 2.05
C TYR A 108 12.44 20.32 1.25
N HIS A 109 12.53 21.62 0.98
CA HIS A 109 13.62 22.23 0.22
C HIS A 109 14.66 22.91 1.11
N ASP A 110 14.47 22.94 2.43
CA ASP A 110 15.36 23.64 3.35
C ASP A 110 16.56 22.77 3.73
N PRO A 111 17.79 23.12 3.31
CA PRO A 111 18.96 22.33 3.63
C PRO A 111 19.36 22.45 5.11
N ARG A 112 18.86 23.46 5.84
CA ARG A 112 19.15 23.65 7.28
C ARG A 112 18.60 22.51 8.15
N LEU A 113 17.79 21.62 7.57
CA LEU A 113 17.35 20.39 8.22
C LEU A 113 18.44 19.29 8.23
N SER A 114 19.51 19.38 7.42
CA SER A 114 20.67 18.49 7.59
C SER A 114 21.62 19.01 8.66
N ALA A 115 22.38 18.09 9.27
CA ALA A 115 23.35 18.39 10.32
C ALA A 115 24.42 19.44 9.91
N ASP A 116 24.77 19.51 8.63
CA ASP A 116 25.77 20.42 8.06
C ASP A 116 25.15 21.55 7.20
N SER A 117 23.82 21.64 7.15
CA SER A 117 23.08 22.59 6.31
C SER A 117 23.35 22.51 4.79
N THR A 118 23.75 21.34 4.27
CA THR A 118 24.04 21.14 2.83
C THR A 118 22.98 20.36 2.06
N ILE A 119 22.12 19.59 2.72
CA ILE A 119 21.21 18.63 2.08
C ILE A 119 19.77 18.84 2.58
N SER A 120 18.82 18.87 1.65
CA SER A 120 17.38 18.86 1.94
C SER A 120 16.74 17.56 1.46
N CYS A 121 15.46 17.35 1.76
CA CYS A 121 14.70 16.19 1.26
C CYS A 121 14.74 16.12 -0.28
N ALA A 122 14.64 17.30 -0.92
CA ALA A 122 14.69 17.43 -2.38
C ALA A 122 16.01 16.98 -3.01
N HIS A 123 17.10 16.87 -2.24
CA HIS A 123 18.39 16.36 -2.74
C HIS A 123 18.29 14.89 -3.17
N CYS A 124 17.70 14.05 -2.30
CA CYS A 124 17.54 12.61 -2.56
C CYS A 124 16.21 12.29 -3.26
N HIS A 125 15.22 13.16 -3.11
CA HIS A 125 13.86 12.96 -3.62
C HIS A 125 13.45 14.13 -4.53
N ALA A 126 14.17 14.33 -5.63
CA ALA A 126 13.97 15.49 -6.49
C ALA A 126 12.62 15.42 -7.23
N LEU A 127 11.73 16.37 -6.98
CA LEU A 127 10.36 16.37 -7.54
C LEU A 127 10.33 16.51 -9.07
N ASN A 128 11.36 17.14 -9.65
CA ASN A 128 11.53 17.27 -11.10
C ASN A 128 12.17 16.02 -11.75
N ALA A 129 12.57 15.02 -10.95
CA ALA A 129 13.19 13.78 -11.41
C ALA A 129 12.44 12.54 -10.88
N GLY A 130 11.11 12.61 -10.83
CA GLY A 130 10.28 11.48 -10.40
C GLY A 130 10.28 11.22 -8.89
N GLY A 131 10.74 12.17 -8.08
CA GLY A 131 10.81 12.04 -6.62
C GLY A 131 11.98 11.19 -6.12
N VAL A 132 13.01 11.00 -6.94
CA VAL A 132 14.21 10.20 -6.63
C VAL A 132 15.49 10.93 -7.09
N ASP A 133 16.65 10.43 -6.69
CA ASP A 133 17.97 10.95 -7.06
C ASP A 133 18.58 10.30 -8.30
N GLY A 134 17.96 9.23 -8.82
CA GLY A 134 18.43 8.48 -9.99
C GLY A 134 19.74 7.70 -9.73
N ARG A 135 20.13 7.48 -8.48
CA ARG A 135 21.38 6.79 -8.11
C ARG A 135 21.11 5.36 -7.65
N LYS A 136 22.14 4.51 -7.72
CA LYS A 136 22.07 3.16 -7.12
C LYS A 136 21.77 3.24 -5.62
N THR A 137 22.48 4.12 -4.92
CA THR A 137 22.24 4.49 -3.53
C THR A 137 22.53 5.98 -3.34
N SER A 138 21.86 6.59 -2.36
CA SER A 138 21.94 8.04 -2.15
C SER A 138 23.27 8.46 -1.52
N ILE A 139 23.66 9.72 -1.77
CA ILE A 139 24.81 10.35 -1.13
C ILE A 139 24.27 11.35 -0.10
N GLY A 140 24.67 11.18 1.15
CA GLY A 140 24.30 12.02 2.27
C GLY A 140 25.39 13.02 2.66
N VAL A 141 25.25 13.53 3.89
CA VAL A 141 26.14 14.53 4.49
C VAL A 141 27.60 14.06 4.44
N GLY A 142 28.51 14.97 4.11
CA GLY A 142 29.94 14.68 4.01
C GLY A 142 30.32 13.71 2.88
N GLY A 143 29.44 13.45 1.92
CA GLY A 143 29.69 12.51 0.82
C GLY A 143 29.47 11.04 1.19
N ALA A 144 28.87 10.76 2.36
CA ALA A 144 28.58 9.40 2.80
C ALA A 144 27.62 8.70 1.82
N VAL A 145 27.96 7.47 1.40
CA VAL A 145 27.10 6.69 0.50
C VAL A 145 26.21 5.77 1.32
N GLY A 146 24.89 5.91 1.16
CA GLY A 146 23.90 5.09 1.85
C GLY A 146 23.87 3.63 1.37
N PRO A 147 23.28 2.72 2.16
CA PRO A 147 23.25 1.29 1.84
C PRO A 147 22.12 0.89 0.87
N ILE A 148 21.15 1.78 0.62
CA ILE A 148 19.94 1.48 -0.15
C ILE A 148 19.53 2.64 -1.07
N ASN A 149 18.77 2.31 -2.11
CA ASN A 149 18.19 3.28 -3.03
C ASN A 149 17.10 4.13 -2.36
N ALA A 150 17.06 5.44 -2.66
CA ALA A 150 15.98 6.32 -2.25
C ALA A 150 14.70 6.03 -3.05
N PRO A 151 13.60 5.57 -2.40
CA PRO A 151 12.34 5.34 -3.08
C PRO A 151 11.69 6.68 -3.48
N THR A 152 10.74 6.67 -4.41
CA THR A 152 10.02 7.90 -4.78
C THR A 152 9.14 8.41 -3.63
N VAL A 153 9.03 9.73 -3.51
CA VAL A 153 8.02 10.38 -2.65
C VAL A 153 6.64 10.47 -3.30
N PHE A 154 6.52 10.25 -4.62
CA PHE A 154 5.22 10.26 -5.26
C PHE A 154 4.41 9.05 -4.82
N ASN A 155 3.16 9.30 -4.41
CA ASN A 155 2.21 8.29 -3.93
C ASN A 155 2.65 7.52 -2.68
N SER A 156 3.72 7.93 -1.99
CA SER A 156 4.22 7.26 -0.78
C SER A 156 3.22 7.26 0.37
N VAL A 157 2.28 8.22 0.37
CA VAL A 157 1.15 8.29 1.31
C VAL A 157 0.21 7.08 1.22
N PHE A 158 0.20 6.37 0.09
CA PHE A 158 -0.62 5.17 -0.12
C PHE A 158 0.12 3.87 0.25
N ASN A 159 1.39 3.94 0.64
CA ASN A 159 2.08 2.77 1.17
C ASN A 159 1.48 2.36 2.51
N VAL A 160 1.42 1.05 2.75
CA VAL A 160 0.97 0.50 4.05
C VAL A 160 1.91 0.94 5.18
N GLU A 161 3.21 0.95 4.90
CA GLU A 161 4.29 1.40 5.79
C GLU A 161 5.38 2.09 4.96
N GLN A 162 6.26 2.83 5.62
CA GLN A 162 7.33 3.60 5.00
C GLN A 162 8.68 2.90 5.19
N PHE A 163 9.63 3.27 4.31
CA PHE A 163 10.91 2.60 4.10
C PHE A 163 10.79 1.19 3.52
N TRP A 164 11.89 0.67 3.00
CA TRP A 164 11.96 -0.66 2.39
C TRP A 164 11.71 -1.81 3.37
N ASP A 165 11.96 -1.59 4.65
CA ASP A 165 11.77 -2.54 5.75
C ASP A 165 10.48 -2.29 6.54
N GLY A 166 9.66 -1.30 6.15
CA GLY A 166 8.40 -0.99 6.83
C GLY A 166 8.55 -0.38 8.22
N ARG A 167 9.77 0.00 8.66
CA ARG A 167 10.03 0.37 10.07
C ARG A 167 9.28 1.63 10.55
N ALA A 168 8.68 2.41 9.66
CA ALA A 168 7.91 3.59 10.01
C ALA A 168 6.47 3.47 9.51
N ALA A 169 5.52 3.56 10.43
CA ALA A 169 4.09 3.39 10.10
C ALA A 169 3.52 4.52 9.22
N THR A 170 4.09 5.74 9.27
CA THR A 170 3.55 6.90 8.53
C THR A 170 4.66 7.82 8.02
N CYS A 171 4.31 8.68 7.05
CA CYS A 171 5.19 9.73 6.48
C CYS A 171 5.39 10.94 7.44
N SER A 172 4.88 10.89 8.68
CA SER A 172 4.98 12.01 9.59
C SER A 172 6.37 12.12 10.22
N LEU A 173 6.86 13.36 10.32
CA LEU A 173 8.16 13.69 10.93
C LEU A 173 8.25 13.31 12.42
N ALA A 174 7.12 13.05 13.08
CA ALA A 174 7.04 12.79 14.52
C ALA A 174 7.67 11.46 14.96
N GLY A 175 8.00 10.58 14.00
CA GLY A 175 8.67 9.29 14.24
C GLY A 175 10.08 9.23 13.65
N SER A 176 10.82 10.33 13.78
CA SER A 176 12.10 10.59 13.17
C SER A 176 13.22 9.55 13.40
N GLY A 177 13.18 8.42 12.68
CA GLY A 177 14.31 7.49 12.55
C GLY A 177 15.47 8.00 11.68
N TRP A 178 15.28 9.10 10.94
CA TRP A 178 16.36 9.82 10.22
C TRP A 178 17.46 10.38 11.15
N TRP A 179 17.15 10.69 12.42
CA TRP A 179 18.15 11.19 13.38
C TRP A 179 18.79 10.07 14.22
N THR A 180 18.10 8.94 14.43
CA THR A 180 18.58 7.86 15.31
C THR A 180 19.35 6.75 14.57
N ALA A 181 19.52 6.84 13.25
CA ALA A 181 20.27 5.86 12.46
C ALA A 181 21.78 6.16 12.35
N VAL A 182 22.28 7.13 13.12
CA VAL A 182 23.72 7.48 13.18
C VAL A 182 24.15 7.56 14.64
N GLU A 183 23.94 6.50 15.41
CA GLU A 183 24.77 6.24 16.59
C GLU A 183 25.65 5.04 16.30
N PRO A 184 27.00 5.17 16.35
CA PRO A 184 27.91 4.06 16.18
C PRO A 184 28.05 3.30 17.51
N ASP A 185 28.05 1.97 17.43
CA ASP A 185 28.81 1.14 18.36
C ASP A 185 30.32 1.27 18.05
#